data_AF-A0A954ECD2-F1
#
_entry.id   AF-A0A954ECD2-F1
#
_cell.length_a   1.000
_cell.length_b   1.000
_cell.length_c   1.000
_cell.angle_alpha   90.00
_cell.angle_beta   90.00
_cell.angle_gamma   90.00
#
_symmetry.space_group_name_H-M   'P 1'
#
loop_
_entity.id
_entity.type
_entity.pdbx_description
1 polymer ?
#
loop_
_entity_poly.entity_id
_entity_poly.type
_entity_poly.pdbx_seq_one_letter_code
_entity_poly.pdbx_strand_id
1 'polypeptide(L)'
;MTWALCLNCGEVKFGAICPCPRCHVDSTGDINLDIAFSDHRIAKETLSELGGVVAAIHEVSADDEICFWAFIRYVSVNHPSILSVDLNPDAEVKCDEVLKQAHLPDVTLRPSPSAEWKAKRKGSGNKRWWQFWKPAPEAEE
;
A
#
# COMPACT_ATOMS: atom_id res chain seq x y z
N MET A 1 14.56 5.97 2.10
CA MET A 1 14.71 4.98 1.02
C MET A 1 13.37 4.29 0.90
N THR A 2 12.80 4.24 -0.30
CA THR A 2 11.39 3.89 -0.51
C THR A 2 11.28 2.62 -1.34
N TRP A 3 10.65 1.59 -0.78
CA TRP A 3 10.22 0.41 -1.52
C TRP A 3 8.86 0.67 -2.17
N ALA A 4 8.66 0.15 -3.38
CA ALA A 4 7.41 0.27 -4.12
C ALA A 4 7.10 -0.99 -4.91
N LEU A 5 5.81 -1.26 -5.11
CA LEU A 5 5.34 -2.36 -5.94
C LEU A 5 5.42 -1.97 -7.43
N CYS A 6 5.93 -2.85 -8.28
CA CYS A 6 5.71 -2.74 -9.72
C CYS A 6 4.32 -3.27 -10.07
N LEU A 7 3.45 -2.37 -10.55
CA LEU A 7 2.06 -2.69 -10.90
C LEU A 7 1.93 -3.56 -12.17
N ASN A 8 3.03 -3.79 -12.90
CA ASN A 8 3.05 -4.64 -14.09
C ASN A 8 3.55 -6.06 -13.83
N CYS A 9 4.40 -6.31 -12.84
CA CYS A 9 4.98 -7.65 -12.65
C CYS A 9 5.02 -8.14 -11.21
N GLY A 10 4.58 -7.31 -10.26
CA GLY A 10 4.52 -7.65 -8.85
C GLY A 10 5.85 -7.55 -8.11
N GLU A 11 6.96 -7.21 -8.79
CA GLU A 11 8.27 -7.08 -8.14
C GLU A 11 8.30 -5.87 -7.19
N VAL A 12 8.85 -6.06 -5.99
CA VAL A 12 9.11 -4.95 -5.06
C VAL A 12 10.44 -4.30 -5.43
N LYS A 13 10.37 -3.05 -5.90
CA LYS A 13 11.50 -2.28 -6.42
C LYS A 13 11.85 -1.10 -5.52
N PHE A 14 13.03 -0.53 -5.78
CA PHE A 14 13.46 0.72 -5.16
C PHE A 14 12.94 1.93 -5.94
N GLY A 15 12.16 2.79 -5.28
CA GLY A 15 11.57 3.99 -5.86
C GLY A 15 10.28 3.72 -6.63
N ALA A 16 9.23 4.47 -6.29
CA ALA A 16 7.91 4.36 -6.93
C ALA A 16 7.95 4.80 -8.41
N ILE A 17 8.71 5.84 -8.72
CA ILE A 17 8.76 6.49 -10.04
C ILE A 17 9.90 5.93 -10.92
N CYS A 18 10.77 5.08 -10.36
CA CYS A 18 11.87 4.49 -11.13
C CYS A 18 11.37 3.33 -12.00
N PRO A 19 11.97 3.06 -13.18
CA PRO A 19 11.66 1.87 -13.97
C PRO A 19 11.85 0.59 -13.16
N CYS A 20 11.06 -0.44 -13.46
CA CYS A 20 11.21 -1.74 -12.80
C CYS A 20 12.50 -2.44 -13.24
N PRO A 21 13.36 -2.90 -12.32
CA PRO A 21 14.60 -3.60 -12.70
C PRO A 21 14.37 -4.97 -13.32
N ARG A 22 13.16 -5.55 -13.16
CA ARG A 22 12.80 -6.87 -13.66
C ARG A 22 12.14 -6.83 -15.04
N CYS A 23 11.11 -5.99 -15.22
CA CYS A 23 10.36 -5.92 -16.47
C CYS A 23 10.65 -4.66 -17.30
N HIS A 24 11.44 -3.72 -16.77
CA HIS A 24 11.83 -2.47 -17.43
C HIS A 24 10.68 -1.51 -17.77
N VAL A 25 9.45 -1.82 -17.36
CA VAL A 25 8.30 -0.91 -17.49
C VAL A 25 8.47 0.29 -16.55
N ASP A 26 8.14 1.47 -17.07
CA ASP A 26 8.10 2.72 -16.33
C ASP A 26 6.98 2.74 -15.29
N SER A 27 6.91 3.80 -14.47
CA SER A 27 5.78 3.98 -13.57
C SER A 27 4.51 4.39 -14.34
N THR A 28 3.36 4.43 -13.67
CA THR A 28 2.06 4.69 -14.33
C THR A 28 1.95 6.11 -14.90
N GLY A 29 2.82 7.03 -14.45
CA GLY A 29 2.72 8.46 -14.72
C GLY A 29 1.76 9.19 -13.76
N ASP A 30 0.93 8.47 -13.01
CA ASP A 30 0.17 9.02 -11.89
C ASP A 30 0.97 8.84 -10.59
N ILE A 31 1.59 9.93 -10.15
CA ILE A 31 2.40 9.95 -8.93
C ILE A 31 1.60 9.51 -7.70
N ASN A 32 0.31 9.82 -7.62
CA ASN A 32 -0.49 9.43 -6.46
C ASN A 32 -0.70 7.91 -6.43
N LEU A 33 -0.98 7.32 -7.59
CA LEU A 33 -1.11 5.87 -7.74
C LEU A 33 0.22 5.16 -7.45
N ASP A 34 1.31 5.66 -8.02
CA ASP A 34 2.66 5.11 -7.81
C ASP A 34 3.07 5.16 -6.33
N ILE A 35 2.72 6.24 -5.61
CA ILE A 35 3.01 6.38 -4.17
C ILE A 35 2.07 5.54 -3.30
N ALA A 36 0.82 5.30 -3.74
CA ALA A 36 -0.16 4.51 -2.98
C ALA A 36 0.37 3.10 -2.69
N PHE A 37 1.10 2.51 -3.64
CA PHE A 37 1.72 1.20 -3.52
C PHE A 37 3.21 1.29 -3.16
N SER A 38 3.53 2.12 -2.17
CA SER A 38 4.88 2.27 -1.63
C SER A 38 4.94 2.20 -0.11
N ASP A 39 6.16 2.04 0.41
CA ASP A 39 6.42 1.93 1.85
C ASP A 39 6.15 3.20 2.66
N HIS A 40 5.80 4.29 1.97
CA HIS A 40 5.22 5.48 2.59
C HIS A 40 3.85 5.19 3.22
N ARG A 41 3.05 4.33 2.56
CA ARG A 41 1.65 4.07 2.91
C ARG A 41 1.46 2.68 3.53
N ILE A 42 2.18 1.68 3.02
CA ILE A 42 1.94 0.27 3.32
C ILE A 42 3.26 -0.39 3.76
N ALA A 43 3.26 -1.38 4.64
CA ALA A 43 4.51 -2.10 4.97
C ALA A 43 5.06 -2.87 3.76
N LYS A 44 6.38 -3.10 3.73
CA LYS A 44 7.06 -3.82 2.64
C LYS A 44 6.51 -5.23 2.46
N GLU A 45 6.15 -5.89 3.54
CA GLU A 45 5.59 -7.25 3.54
C GLU A 45 4.27 -7.30 2.79
N THR A 46 3.40 -6.31 3.01
CA THR A 46 2.14 -6.19 2.26
C THR A 46 2.38 -5.84 0.79
N LEU A 47 3.42 -5.04 0.47
CA LEU A 47 3.80 -4.81 -0.93
C LEU A 47 4.20 -6.13 -1.62
N SER A 48 4.95 -7.00 -0.93
CA SER A 48 5.30 -8.32 -1.46
C SER A 48 4.07 -9.22 -1.64
N GLU A 49 3.13 -9.21 -0.70
CA GLU A 49 1.87 -9.97 -0.80
C GLU A 49 1.02 -9.49 -1.99
N LEU A 50 0.87 -8.17 -2.16
CA LEU A 50 0.22 -7.57 -3.34
C LEU A 50 0.97 -7.91 -4.64
N GLY A 51 2.30 -8.03 -4.60
CA GLY A 51 3.09 -8.53 -5.72
C GLY A 51 2.73 -9.95 -6.13
N GLY A 52 2.43 -10.81 -5.16
CA GLY A 52 1.91 -12.15 -5.41
C GLY A 52 0.55 -12.14 -6.12
N VAL A 53 -0.31 -11.17 -5.81
CA VAL A 53 -1.60 -10.98 -6.51
C VAL A 53 -1.36 -10.62 -7.98
N VAL A 54 -0.47 -9.66 -8.26
CA VAL A 54 -0.11 -9.30 -9.65
C VAL A 54 0.42 -10.51 -10.41
N ALA A 55 1.35 -11.26 -9.80
CA ALA A 55 1.89 -12.46 -10.42
C ALA A 55 0.80 -13.51 -10.73
N ALA A 56 -0.11 -13.79 -9.80
CA ALA A 56 -1.20 -14.75 -9.99
C ALA A 56 -2.19 -14.33 -11.09
N ILE A 57 -2.41 -13.02 -11.28
CA ILE A 57 -3.24 -12.51 -12.38
C ILE A 57 -2.54 -12.75 -13.73
N HIS A 58 -1.24 -12.50 -13.81
CA HIS A 58 -0.45 -12.74 -15.04
C HIS A 58 -0.31 -14.23 -15.40
N GLU A 59 -0.54 -15.15 -14.46
CA GLU A 59 -0.58 -16.59 -14.76
C GLU A 59 -1.82 -17.00 -15.57
N VAL A 60 -2.90 -16.21 -15.51
CA VAL A 60 -4.18 -16.52 -16.16
C VAL A 60 -4.55 -15.57 -17.29
N SER A 61 -3.81 -14.47 -17.46
CA SER A 61 -4.01 -13.50 -18.55
C SER A 61 -2.67 -12.99 -19.08
N ALA A 62 -2.56 -12.85 -20.41
CA ALA A 62 -1.39 -12.29 -21.09
C ALA A 62 -1.59 -10.83 -21.54
N ASP A 63 -2.79 -10.28 -21.33
CA ASP A 63 -3.10 -8.88 -21.65
C ASP A 63 -2.71 -8.00 -20.46
N ASP A 64 -1.63 -7.21 -20.62
CA ASP A 64 -1.08 -6.35 -19.57
C ASP A 64 -2.09 -5.29 -19.08
N GLU A 65 -2.92 -4.75 -19.97
CA GLU A 65 -3.93 -3.75 -19.61
C GLU A 65 -5.02 -4.39 -18.74
N ILE A 66 -5.50 -5.57 -19.12
CA ILE A 66 -6.46 -6.32 -18.32
C ILE A 66 -5.85 -6.74 -16.98
N CYS A 67 -4.58 -7.17 -16.95
CA CYS A 67 -3.90 -7.56 -15.71
C CYS A 67 -3.80 -6.37 -14.74
N PHE A 68 -3.42 -5.21 -15.26
CA PHE A 68 -3.37 -3.98 -14.48
C PHE A 68 -4.74 -3.63 -13.89
N TRP A 69 -5.78 -3.58 -14.72
CA TRP A 69 -7.12 -3.22 -14.25
C TRP A 69 -7.74 -4.26 -13.32
N ALA A 70 -7.47 -5.55 -13.53
CA ALA A 70 -7.85 -6.62 -12.62
C ALA A 70 -7.20 -6.45 -11.24
N PHE A 71 -5.92 -6.06 -11.19
CA PHE A 71 -5.26 -5.74 -9.93
C PHE A 71 -5.87 -4.51 -9.24
N ILE A 72 -6.11 -3.42 -9.98
CA ILE A 72 -6.76 -2.21 -9.44
C ILE A 72 -8.15 -2.54 -8.89
N ARG A 73 -8.93 -3.35 -9.62
CA ARG A 73 -10.24 -3.86 -9.20
C ARG A 73 -10.13 -4.68 -7.91
N TYR A 74 -9.19 -5.62 -7.84
CA TYR A 74 -8.94 -6.42 -6.64
C TYR A 74 -8.69 -5.55 -5.41
N VAL A 75 -7.81 -4.56 -5.53
CA VAL A 75 -7.49 -3.64 -4.41
C VAL A 75 -8.70 -2.80 -4.05
N SER A 76 -9.45 -2.28 -5.02
CA SER A 76 -10.65 -1.47 -4.79
C SER A 76 -11.71 -2.22 -3.96
N VAL A 77 -11.89 -3.52 -4.24
CA VAL A 77 -12.88 -4.36 -3.54
C VAL A 77 -12.40 -4.82 -2.17
N ASN A 78 -11.17 -5.36 -2.10
CA ASN A 78 -10.69 -6.05 -0.90
C ASN A 78 -10.00 -5.09 0.08
N HIS A 79 -9.46 -3.99 -0.42
CA HIS A 79 -8.66 -3.03 0.33
C HIS A 79 -9.02 -1.57 -0.03
N PRO A 80 -10.30 -1.16 0.10
CA PRO A 80 -10.77 0.17 -0.32
C PRO A 80 -10.09 1.34 0.44
N SER A 81 -9.41 1.06 1.56
CA SER A 81 -8.63 2.04 2.31
C SER A 81 -7.32 2.46 1.62
N ILE A 82 -6.83 1.67 0.65
CA ILE A 82 -5.67 2.01 -0.18
C ILE A 82 -6.12 2.85 -1.37
N LEU A 83 -7.07 2.31 -2.14
CA LEU A 83 -7.53 2.85 -3.40
C LEU A 83 -8.98 2.43 -3.59
N SER A 84 -9.82 3.35 -4.07
CA SER A 84 -11.19 3.06 -4.48
C SER A 84 -11.39 3.66 -5.87
N VAL A 85 -11.80 2.82 -6.80
CA VAL A 85 -12.02 3.17 -8.21
C VAL A 85 -13.35 2.58 -8.62
N ASP A 86 -14.17 3.41 -9.26
CA ASP A 86 -15.37 2.99 -9.97
C ASP A 86 -15.01 2.74 -11.43
N LEU A 87 -15.10 1.48 -11.85
CA LEU A 87 -14.88 1.08 -13.24
C LEU A 87 -16.21 1.11 -13.99
N ASN A 88 -16.16 1.21 -15.32
CA ASN A 88 -17.37 1.01 -16.11
C ASN A 88 -17.80 -0.47 -16.04
N PRO A 89 -19.10 -0.80 -16.20
CA PRO A 89 -19.61 -2.15 -16.00
C PRO A 89 -18.95 -3.21 -16.88
N ASP A 90 -18.61 -2.88 -18.13
CA ASP A 90 -18.00 -3.82 -19.06
C ASP A 90 -16.57 -4.19 -18.64
N ALA A 91 -15.81 -3.22 -18.11
CA ALA A 91 -14.47 -3.45 -17.58
C ALA A 91 -14.51 -4.26 -16.27
N GLU A 92 -15.50 -4.00 -15.40
CA GLU A 92 -15.70 -4.78 -14.17
C GLU A 92 -15.91 -6.25 -14.46
N VAL A 93 -16.80 -6.58 -15.41
CA VAL A 93 -17.08 -7.97 -15.78
C VAL A 93 -15.82 -8.68 -16.25
N LYS A 94 -15.04 -8.05 -17.14
CA LYS A 94 -13.78 -8.61 -17.65
C LYS A 94 -12.75 -8.83 -16.53
N CYS A 95 -12.60 -7.85 -15.64
CA CYS A 95 -11.68 -7.97 -14.50
C CYS A 95 -12.10 -9.09 -13.56
N ASP A 96 -13.39 -9.16 -13.22
CA ASP A 96 -13.93 -10.17 -12.32
C ASP A 96 -13.83 -11.59 -12.93
N GLU A 97 -13.91 -11.74 -14.25
CA GLU A 97 -13.65 -13.01 -14.94
C GLU A 97 -12.20 -13.49 -14.79
N VAL A 98 -11.23 -12.58 -14.90
CA VAL A 98 -9.80 -12.88 -14.68
C VAL A 98 -9.55 -13.22 -13.21
N LEU A 99 -10.07 -12.43 -12.28
CA LEU A 99 -9.88 -12.64 -10.84
C LEU A 99 -10.49 -13.96 -10.35
N LYS A 100 -11.59 -14.44 -10.94
CA LYS A 100 -12.18 -15.75 -10.62
C LYS A 100 -11.31 -16.93 -11.05
N GLN A 101 -10.48 -16.75 -12.07
CA GLN A 101 -9.59 -17.79 -12.59
C GLN A 101 -8.26 -17.83 -11.83
N ALA A 102 -7.81 -16.68 -11.32
CA ALA A 102 -6.56 -16.56 -10.61
C ALA A 102 -6.61 -17.18 -9.20
N HIS A 103 -5.53 -17.88 -8.81
CA HIS A 103 -5.34 -18.36 -7.44
C HIS A 103 -4.72 -17.26 -6.58
N LEU A 104 -5.57 -16.35 -6.10
CA LEU A 104 -5.12 -15.15 -5.40
C LEU A 104 -4.60 -15.47 -3.99
N PRO A 105 -3.39 -14.99 -3.61
CA PRO A 105 -2.91 -15.11 -2.24
C PRO A 105 -3.71 -14.21 -1.30
N ASP A 106 -3.71 -14.57 -0.01
CA ASP A 106 -4.26 -13.71 1.03
C ASP A 106 -3.33 -12.52 1.30
N VAL A 107 -3.90 -11.34 1.49
CA VAL A 107 -3.16 -10.09 1.68
C VAL A 107 -3.55 -9.45 3.00
N THR A 108 -2.58 -9.31 3.90
CA THR A 108 -2.78 -8.66 5.19
C THR A 108 -2.25 -7.23 5.13
N LEU A 109 -3.14 -6.24 5.27
CA LEU A 109 -2.74 -4.84 5.33
C LEU A 109 -1.99 -4.53 6.63
N ARG A 110 -0.72 -4.19 6.48
CA ARG A 110 0.12 -3.71 7.58
C ARG A 110 0.44 -2.22 7.37
N PRO A 111 0.28 -1.38 8.40
CA PRO A 111 0.64 0.03 8.31
C PRO A 111 2.14 0.19 8.07
N SER A 112 2.55 1.28 7.43
CA SER A 112 3.98 1.56 7.29
C SER A 112 4.65 1.78 8.65
N PRO A 113 5.96 1.49 8.80
CA PRO A 113 6.70 1.73 10.04
C PRO A 113 6.60 3.19 10.53
N SER A 114 6.49 4.13 9.58
CA SER A 114 6.29 5.55 9.87
C SER A 114 4.91 5.84 10.46
N ALA A 115 3.86 5.17 9.97
CA ALA A 115 2.51 5.30 10.52
C ALA A 115 2.43 4.70 11.94
N GLU A 116 3.04 3.53 12.16
CA GLU A 116 3.14 2.93 13.49
C GLU A 116 3.88 3.82 14.49
N TRP A 117 4.99 4.41 14.08
CA TRP A 117 5.76 5.33 14.93
C TRP A 117 4.95 6.58 15.32
N LYS A 118 4.21 7.17 14.37
CA LYS A 118 3.32 8.32 14.65
C LYS A 118 2.20 7.95 15.62
N ALA A 119 1.59 6.77 15.46
CA ALA A 119 0.55 6.28 16.36
C ALA A 119 1.08 6.11 17.80
N LYS A 120 2.27 5.52 17.96
CA LYS A 120 2.92 5.34 19.28
C LYS A 120 3.22 6.68 19.97
N ARG A 121 3.60 7.73 19.23
CA ARG A 121 3.86 9.06 19.83
C ARG A 121 2.60 9.80 20.25
N LYS A 122 1.49 9.68 19.50
CA LYS A 122 0.20 10.30 19.88
C LYS A 122 -0.33 9.78 21.23
N GLY A 123 0.03 8.57 21.65
CA GLY A 123 -0.32 8.02 22.96
C GLY A 123 0.51 8.54 24.15
N SER A 124 1.65 9.21 23.91
CA SER A 124 2.55 9.70 24.97
C SER A 124 2.35 11.17 25.36
N GLY A 125 1.43 11.87 24.69
CA GLY A 125 1.23 13.31 24.81
C GLY A 125 0.20 13.73 25.86
N ASN A 126 0.40 13.38 27.13
CA ASN A 126 -0.26 14.12 28.22
C ASN A 126 0.64 14.31 29.46
N LYS A 127 1.95 14.45 29.26
CA LYS A 127 2.80 15.12 30.27
C LYS A 127 2.84 16.59 29.95
N ARG A 128 1.80 17.25 30.43
CA ARG A 128 1.63 18.69 30.57
C ARG A 128 2.94 19.34 31.06
N TRP A 129 3.63 20.08 30.19
CA TRP A 129 4.98 20.65 30.44
C TRP A 129 5.07 21.53 31.70
N TRP A 130 3.96 22.11 32.15
CA TRP A 130 3.83 22.86 33.41
C TRP A 130 3.93 22.01 34.68
N GLN A 131 3.99 20.68 34.60
CA GLN A 131 4.24 19.81 35.77
C GLN A 131 5.69 19.87 36.29
N PHE A 132 6.63 20.45 35.53
CA PHE A 132 8.03 20.62 35.95
C PHE A 132 8.29 21.90 36.78
N TRP A 133 7.29 22.78 36.92
CA TRP A 133 7.44 24.11 37.52
C TRP A 133 6.58 24.29 38.79
N LYS A 134 6.30 23.21 39.53
CA LYS A 134 5.70 23.35 40.86
C LYS A 134 6.80 23.73 41.86
N PRO A 135 6.77 24.94 42.47
CA PRO A 135 7.65 25.24 43.59
C PRO A 135 7.36 24.24 44.73
N ALA A 136 8.42 23.81 45.41
CA ALA A 136 8.30 22.90 46.55
C ALA A 136 7.42 23.53 47.64
N PRO A 137 6.55 22.75 48.32
CA PRO A 137 5.84 23.27 49.48
C PRO A 137 6.85 23.64 50.56
N GLU A 138 6.77 24.88 51.03
CA GLU A 138 7.55 25.38 52.17
C GLU A 138 7.23 24.49 53.38
N ALA A 139 8.28 23.97 54.01
CA ALA A 139 8.16 23.21 55.24
C ALA A 139 7.80 24.21 56.37
N GLU A 140 6.58 24.11 56.90
CA GLU A 140 6.20 24.78 58.13
C GLU A 140 6.88 24.08 59.32
N GLU A 141 7.67 24.84 60.06
CA GLU A 141 8.31 24.45 61.34
C GLU A 141 7.30 24.33 62.49
#